data_AF-X1V3V9-F1
#
_entry.id   AF-X1V3V9-F1
#
_cell.length_a   1.000
_cell.length_b   1.000
_cell.length_c   1.000
_cell.angle_alpha   90.00
_cell.angle_beta   90.00
_cell.angle_gamma   90.00
#
_symmetry.space_group_name_H-M   'P 1'
#
loop_
_entity.id
_entity.type
_entity.pdbx_description
1 polymer ?
#
loop_
_entity_poly.entity_id
_entity_poly.type
_entity_poly.pdbx_seq_one_letter_code
_entity_poly.pdbx_strand_id
1 'polypeptide(L)'
;MERACRRAMADDPDYFSADSVSRITGQQLRRILSDDFDPAHSTLDRVEERVKQLRDCGQCLSAQYDGDVMNLYRQADGYLHGERGILELMSEFKAYSDPIQKKSFLFLMFVSQAGIWKIKDPENLKVAVDYHIMRIALRSGMTKVGGTLERVLKERKEVDAATDTEVRGAVQEACDLLVRHSGHSVFEVDNILWMMGRNCCFYDHEPICGRNACFKEDRCTFIRSIVYDCPGKCLFDGACLGSLDEEYSKFWETNLYAEYY
;
A
#
# COMPACT_ATOMS: atom_id res chain seq x y z
N MET A 1 -1.95 15.28 3.17
CA MET A 1 -3.17 14.91 2.42
C MET A 1 -4.45 15.28 3.18
N GLU A 2 -4.67 14.81 4.41
CA GLU A 2 -5.91 15.15 5.16
C GLU A 2 -6.18 16.66 5.25
N ARG A 3 -5.18 17.47 5.62
CA ARG A 3 -5.30 18.93 5.66
C ARG A 3 -5.69 19.54 4.31
N ALA A 4 -5.14 19.01 3.22
CA ALA A 4 -5.45 19.47 1.88
C ALA A 4 -6.90 19.17 1.48
N CYS A 5 -7.37 17.95 1.74
CA CYS A 5 -8.76 17.55 1.44
C CYS A 5 -9.77 18.34 2.28
N ARG A 6 -9.52 18.48 3.61
CA ARG A 6 -10.38 19.29 4.49
C ARG A 6 -10.49 20.74 4.03
N ARG A 7 -9.37 21.31 3.56
CA ARG A 7 -9.31 22.70 3.07
C ARG A 7 -10.08 22.87 1.76
N ALA A 8 -9.95 21.93 0.82
CA ALA A 8 -10.76 21.93 -0.41
C ALA A 8 -12.26 21.84 -0.12
N MET A 9 -12.66 20.98 0.84
CA MET A 9 -14.06 20.82 1.24
C MET A 9 -14.62 21.99 2.05
N ALA A 10 -13.77 22.81 2.66
CA ALA A 10 -14.21 24.02 3.36
C ALA A 10 -14.70 25.10 2.38
N ASP A 11 -14.08 25.17 1.20
CA ASP A 11 -14.46 26.11 0.14
C ASP A 11 -15.63 25.56 -0.71
N ASP A 12 -15.66 24.25 -0.92
CA ASP A 12 -16.69 23.54 -1.69
C ASP A 12 -16.99 22.16 -1.05
N PRO A 13 -18.08 22.00 -0.30
CA PRO A 13 -18.41 20.72 0.33
C PRO A 13 -18.55 19.55 -0.65
N ASP A 14 -18.88 19.82 -1.92
CA ASP A 14 -19.09 18.82 -2.96
C ASP A 14 -17.83 18.58 -3.82
N TYR A 15 -16.67 19.10 -3.38
CA TYR A 15 -15.41 19.02 -4.12
C TYR A 15 -15.01 17.58 -4.48
N PHE A 16 -15.32 16.62 -3.59
CA PHE A 16 -15.05 15.20 -3.79
C PHE A 16 -16.31 14.37 -4.09
N SER A 17 -17.42 15.01 -4.49
CA SER A 17 -18.59 14.29 -5.00
C SER A 17 -18.23 13.46 -6.25
N ALA A 18 -18.96 12.39 -6.52
CA ALA A 18 -18.74 11.55 -7.71
C ALA A 18 -18.75 12.39 -9.01
N ASP A 19 -19.66 13.37 -9.08
CA ASP A 19 -19.80 14.29 -10.20
C ASP A 19 -18.57 15.21 -10.36
N SER A 20 -18.10 15.84 -9.27
CA SER A 20 -16.88 16.68 -9.28
C SER A 20 -15.63 15.87 -9.62
N VAL A 21 -15.45 14.71 -9.00
CA VAL A 21 -14.31 13.82 -9.22
C VAL A 21 -14.29 13.29 -10.65
N SER A 22 -15.45 13.02 -11.26
CA SER A 22 -15.56 12.59 -12.67
C SER A 22 -15.02 13.63 -13.68
N ARG A 23 -14.86 14.89 -13.26
CA ARG A 23 -14.38 16.01 -14.08
C ARG A 23 -13.06 16.61 -13.60
N ILE A 24 -12.44 16.05 -12.55
CA ILE A 24 -11.20 16.60 -12.00
C ILE A 24 -10.11 16.72 -13.08
N THR A 25 -9.34 17.81 -13.05
CA THR A 25 -8.24 18.06 -13.97
C THR A 25 -6.89 17.84 -13.30
N GLY A 26 -5.83 17.64 -14.10
CA GLY A 26 -4.48 17.52 -13.56
C GLY A 26 -4.02 18.76 -12.79
N GLN A 27 -4.42 19.95 -13.24
CA GLN A 27 -4.12 21.20 -12.53
C GLN A 27 -4.82 21.26 -11.16
N GLN A 28 -6.10 20.89 -11.08
CA GLN A 28 -6.83 20.81 -9.81
C GLN A 28 -6.19 19.77 -8.88
N LEU A 29 -5.87 18.58 -9.39
CA LEU A 29 -5.24 17.53 -8.58
C LEU A 29 -3.88 17.98 -8.02
N ARG A 30 -3.04 18.61 -8.86
CA ARG A 30 -1.76 19.20 -8.42
C ARG A 30 -1.98 20.27 -7.36
N ARG A 31 -2.95 21.16 -7.57
CA ARG A 31 -3.30 22.23 -6.64
C ARG A 31 -3.63 21.68 -5.25
N ILE A 32 -4.49 20.67 -5.16
CA ILE A 32 -4.91 20.12 -3.87
C ILE A 32 -3.71 19.46 -3.18
N LEU A 33 -2.86 18.78 -3.94
CA LEU A 33 -1.72 18.03 -3.41
C LEU A 33 -0.43 18.86 -3.27
N SER A 34 -0.50 20.18 -3.41
CA SER A 34 0.57 21.09 -3.00
C SER A 34 0.27 21.73 -1.64
N ASP A 35 1.31 21.99 -0.85
CA ASP A 35 1.16 22.52 0.51
C ASP A 35 0.54 23.93 0.52
N ASP A 36 0.84 24.72 -0.51
CA ASP A 36 0.48 26.13 -0.66
C ASP A 36 -0.61 26.38 -1.72
N PHE A 37 -1.19 25.32 -2.31
CA PHE A 37 -2.12 25.41 -3.44
C PHE A 37 -1.57 26.01 -4.73
N ASP A 38 -0.26 26.10 -4.89
CA ASP A 38 0.32 26.35 -6.21
C ASP A 38 0.49 25.00 -6.93
N PRO A 39 -0.22 24.75 -8.06
CA PRO A 39 -0.04 23.52 -8.83
C PRO A 39 1.41 23.30 -9.29
N ALA A 40 2.20 24.37 -9.47
CA ALA A 40 3.59 24.30 -9.91
C ALA A 40 4.51 23.75 -8.82
N HIS A 41 4.12 23.85 -7.54
CA HIS A 41 4.88 23.31 -6.41
C HIS A 41 4.46 21.88 -6.04
N SER A 42 3.51 21.29 -6.77
CA SER A 42 3.08 19.92 -6.53
C SER A 42 4.16 18.92 -6.94
N THR A 43 4.60 18.08 -6.00
CA THR A 43 5.53 16.97 -6.27
C THR A 43 4.83 15.73 -6.85
N LEU A 44 3.54 15.85 -7.21
CA LEU A 44 2.76 14.73 -7.71
C LEU A 44 3.26 14.26 -9.08
N ASP A 45 3.52 12.97 -9.17
CA ASP A 45 3.90 12.27 -10.38
C ASP A 45 2.69 11.63 -11.08
N ARG A 46 2.90 11.18 -12.33
CA ARG A 46 1.91 10.40 -13.11
C ARG A 46 0.51 11.01 -13.12
N VAL A 47 0.43 12.34 -13.14
CA VAL A 47 -0.82 13.09 -12.88
C VAL A 47 -1.93 12.72 -13.84
N GLU A 48 -1.61 12.56 -15.13
CA GLU A 48 -2.61 12.20 -16.13
C GLU A 48 -3.22 10.81 -15.87
N GLU A 49 -2.43 9.86 -15.38
CA GLU A 49 -2.90 8.52 -15.04
C GLU A 49 -3.79 8.57 -13.78
N ARG A 50 -3.37 9.33 -12.76
CA ARG A 50 -4.14 9.52 -11.53
C ARG A 50 -5.47 10.22 -11.80
N VAL A 51 -5.49 11.22 -12.68
CA VAL A 51 -6.72 11.89 -13.12
C VAL A 51 -7.65 10.90 -13.83
N LYS A 52 -7.13 10.07 -14.74
CA LYS A 52 -7.95 9.03 -15.40
C LYS A 52 -8.58 8.08 -14.38
N GLN A 53 -7.80 7.61 -13.40
CA GLN A 53 -8.29 6.74 -12.32
C GLN A 53 -9.35 7.41 -11.45
N LEU A 54 -9.16 8.67 -11.07
CA LEU A 54 -10.15 9.42 -10.29
C LEU A 54 -11.44 9.61 -11.09
N ARG A 55 -11.33 10.01 -12.36
CA ARG A 55 -12.51 10.20 -13.21
C ARG A 55 -13.32 8.91 -13.38
N ASP A 56 -12.63 7.80 -13.62
CA ASP A 56 -13.22 6.46 -13.64
C ASP A 56 -13.96 6.16 -12.32
N CYS A 57 -13.36 6.47 -11.17
CA CYS A 57 -14.05 6.30 -9.88
C CYS A 57 -15.32 7.13 -9.77
N GLY A 58 -15.29 8.40 -10.16
CA GLY A 58 -16.48 9.26 -10.15
C GLY A 58 -17.57 8.74 -11.10
N GLN A 59 -17.19 8.25 -12.28
CA GLN A 59 -18.12 7.69 -13.25
C GLN A 59 -18.76 6.39 -12.75
N CYS A 60 -17.99 5.45 -12.21
CA CYS A 60 -18.51 4.20 -11.65
C CYS A 60 -19.43 4.46 -10.45
N LEU A 61 -19.06 5.37 -9.55
CA LEU A 61 -19.93 5.77 -8.42
C LEU A 61 -21.27 6.33 -8.91
N SER A 62 -21.26 7.25 -9.87
CA SER A 62 -22.50 7.83 -10.40
C SER A 62 -23.36 6.80 -11.13
N ALA A 63 -22.76 5.88 -11.87
CA ALA A 63 -23.49 4.91 -12.69
C ALA A 63 -24.08 3.76 -11.87
N GLN A 64 -23.42 3.32 -10.81
CA GLN A 64 -23.75 2.07 -10.11
C GLN A 64 -24.14 2.26 -8.64
N TYR A 65 -23.81 3.40 -8.03
CA TYR A 65 -23.90 3.62 -6.59
C TYR A 65 -24.54 4.97 -6.23
N ASP A 66 -25.34 5.56 -7.14
CA ASP A 66 -26.01 6.87 -6.98
C ASP A 66 -25.06 8.01 -6.56
N GLY A 67 -23.78 7.91 -6.93
CA GLY A 67 -22.74 8.86 -6.56
C GLY A 67 -22.29 8.80 -5.09
N ASP A 68 -22.78 7.86 -4.29
CA ASP A 68 -22.48 7.71 -2.87
C ASP A 68 -21.66 6.43 -2.61
N VAL A 69 -20.43 6.58 -2.13
CA VAL A 69 -19.55 5.45 -1.77
C VAL A 69 -20.15 4.56 -0.67
N MET A 70 -21.08 5.06 0.14
CA MET A 70 -21.78 4.22 1.12
C MET A 70 -22.71 3.20 0.47
N ASN A 71 -23.21 3.45 -0.75
CA ASN A 71 -24.01 2.47 -1.47
C ASN A 71 -23.18 1.25 -1.90
N LEU A 72 -21.91 1.44 -2.27
CA LEU A 72 -20.96 0.34 -2.49
C LEU A 72 -20.85 -0.55 -1.24
N TYR A 73 -20.66 0.05 -0.07
CA TYR A 73 -20.58 -0.68 1.19
C TYR A 73 -21.89 -1.40 1.57
N ARG A 74 -23.05 -0.73 1.40
CA ARG A 74 -24.38 -1.32 1.65
C ARG A 74 -24.62 -2.52 0.75
N GLN A 75 -24.23 -2.45 -0.52
CA GLN A 75 -24.38 -3.54 -1.48
C GLN A 75 -23.52 -4.75 -1.11
N ALA A 76 -22.32 -4.51 -0.56
CA ALA A 76 -21.46 -5.57 -0.05
C ALA A 76 -21.90 -6.17 1.28
N ASP A 77 -22.88 -5.57 1.96
CA ASP A 77 -23.35 -5.94 3.30
C ASP A 77 -22.20 -6.11 4.32
N GLY A 78 -21.10 -5.36 4.12
CA GLY A 78 -19.90 -5.40 4.96
C GLY A 78 -19.04 -6.66 4.85
N TYR A 79 -19.25 -7.53 3.86
CA TYR A 79 -18.38 -8.69 3.59
C TYR A 79 -17.29 -8.37 2.57
N LEU A 80 -16.11 -8.95 2.75
CA LEU A 80 -15.00 -8.81 1.80
C LEU A 80 -15.22 -9.62 0.52
N HIS A 81 -15.67 -10.86 0.67
CA HIS A 81 -15.87 -11.84 -0.41
C HIS A 81 -17.33 -12.29 -0.52
N GLY A 82 -17.63 -13.09 -1.56
CA GLY A 82 -18.97 -13.56 -1.93
C GLY A 82 -19.44 -12.91 -3.24
N GLU A 83 -20.58 -13.35 -3.78
CA GLU A 83 -21.13 -12.92 -5.09
C GLU A 83 -21.29 -11.39 -5.25
N ARG A 84 -21.28 -10.63 -4.14
CA ARG A 84 -21.22 -9.17 -4.12
C ARG A 84 -20.30 -8.65 -3.01
N GLY A 85 -19.23 -9.37 -2.69
CA GLY A 85 -18.24 -8.94 -1.70
C GLY A 85 -17.59 -7.63 -2.12
N ILE A 86 -17.20 -6.78 -1.16
CA ILE A 86 -16.72 -5.44 -1.47
C ILE A 86 -15.47 -5.45 -2.35
N LEU A 87 -14.63 -6.49 -2.26
CA LEU A 87 -13.43 -6.62 -3.08
C LEU A 87 -13.76 -6.89 -4.56
N GLU A 88 -14.83 -7.64 -4.82
CA GLU A 88 -15.33 -7.87 -6.18
C GLU A 88 -15.93 -6.58 -6.76
N LEU A 89 -16.80 -5.90 -6.00
CA LEU A 89 -17.39 -4.63 -6.41
C LEU A 89 -16.34 -3.54 -6.65
N MET A 90 -15.31 -3.47 -5.80
CA MET A 90 -14.19 -2.54 -5.98
C MET A 90 -13.36 -2.87 -7.23
N SER A 91 -13.29 -4.14 -7.67
CA SER A 91 -12.48 -4.52 -8.84
C SER A 91 -13.00 -3.94 -10.17
N GLU A 92 -14.25 -3.48 -10.21
CA GLU A 92 -14.85 -2.79 -11.34
C GLU A 92 -14.28 -1.38 -11.56
N PHE A 93 -13.65 -0.81 -10.53
CA PHE A 93 -12.98 0.47 -10.60
C PHE A 93 -11.55 0.26 -11.09
N LYS A 94 -11.13 0.97 -12.14
CA LYS A 94 -9.79 0.82 -12.72
C LYS A 94 -8.66 1.04 -11.70
N ALA A 95 -8.88 1.94 -10.73
CA ALA A 95 -7.91 2.20 -9.68
C ALA A 95 -7.72 1.03 -8.70
N TYR A 96 -8.69 0.11 -8.62
CA TYR A 96 -8.80 -0.97 -7.64
C TYR A 96 -8.83 -2.37 -8.29
N SER A 97 -8.62 -2.46 -9.61
CA SER A 97 -8.61 -3.71 -10.38
C SER A 97 -7.28 -4.47 -10.31
N ASP A 98 -6.42 -4.15 -9.35
CA ASP A 98 -5.18 -4.87 -9.07
C ASP A 98 -5.50 -6.35 -8.73
N PRO A 99 -4.90 -7.35 -9.41
CA PRO A 99 -5.20 -8.77 -9.17
C PRO A 99 -5.04 -9.22 -7.71
N ILE A 100 -4.13 -8.60 -6.95
CA ILE A 100 -3.97 -8.91 -5.52
C ILE A 100 -4.62 -7.87 -4.59
N GLN A 101 -5.33 -6.91 -5.18
CA GLN A 101 -6.24 -6.00 -4.49
C GLN A 101 -5.56 -5.10 -3.45
N LYS A 102 -4.29 -4.73 -3.64
CA LYS A 102 -3.50 -3.94 -2.67
C LYS A 102 -4.21 -2.64 -2.27
N LYS A 103 -4.62 -1.84 -3.27
CA LYS A 103 -5.32 -0.56 -3.02
C LYS A 103 -6.66 -0.78 -2.33
N SER A 104 -7.36 -1.87 -2.66
CA SER A 104 -8.64 -2.23 -2.04
C SER A 104 -8.46 -2.58 -0.57
N PHE A 105 -7.52 -3.48 -0.23
CA PHE A 105 -7.20 -3.80 1.16
C PHE A 105 -6.75 -2.56 1.96
N LEU A 106 -5.88 -1.73 1.38
CA LEU A 106 -5.42 -0.51 2.03
C LEU A 106 -6.58 0.44 2.35
N PHE A 107 -7.47 0.69 1.38
CA PHE A 107 -8.65 1.51 1.58
C PHE A 107 -9.57 0.96 2.66
N LEU A 108 -9.88 -0.34 2.59
CA LEU A 108 -10.74 -1.05 3.55
C LEU A 108 -10.17 -0.98 4.97
N MET A 109 -8.85 -1.13 5.12
CA MET A 109 -8.19 -0.98 6.41
C MET A 109 -8.37 0.43 6.98
N PHE A 110 -8.18 1.48 6.16
CA PHE A 110 -8.34 2.87 6.62
C PHE A 110 -9.79 3.19 7.03
N VAL A 111 -10.77 2.85 6.20
CA VAL A 111 -12.19 3.14 6.51
C VAL A 111 -12.70 2.32 7.70
N SER A 112 -12.15 1.12 7.91
CA SER A 112 -12.46 0.30 9.08
C SER A 112 -11.85 0.88 10.36
N GLN A 113 -10.57 1.26 10.34
CA GLN A 113 -9.91 1.89 11.49
C GLN A 113 -10.53 3.25 11.86
N ALA A 114 -11.01 3.99 10.86
CA ALA A 114 -11.73 5.25 11.07
C ALA A 114 -13.15 5.05 11.64
N GLY A 115 -13.63 3.81 11.77
CA GLY A 115 -14.98 3.50 12.25
C GLY A 115 -16.09 3.84 11.26
N ILE A 116 -15.75 4.08 9.99
CA ILE A 116 -16.71 4.42 8.93
C ILE A 116 -17.45 3.17 8.48
N TRP A 117 -16.70 2.09 8.19
CA TRP A 117 -17.24 0.81 7.73
C TRP A 117 -16.91 -0.32 8.69
N LYS A 118 -17.89 -1.16 9.00
CA LYS A 118 -17.69 -2.40 9.76
C LYS A 118 -17.49 -3.56 8.79
N ILE A 119 -16.32 -4.18 8.82
CA ILE A 119 -16.03 -5.42 8.09
C ILE A 119 -16.52 -6.59 8.94
N LYS A 120 -17.36 -7.46 8.37
CA LYS A 120 -17.97 -8.60 9.08
C LYS A 120 -17.07 -9.83 9.13
N ASP A 121 -16.16 -9.95 8.17
CA ASP A 121 -15.19 -11.04 8.01
C ASP A 121 -13.74 -10.50 8.01
N PRO A 122 -13.30 -9.80 9.09
CA PRO A 122 -11.99 -9.15 9.14
C PRO A 122 -10.80 -10.13 9.06
N GLU A 123 -11.02 -11.43 9.32
CA GLU A 123 -10.04 -12.50 9.12
C GLU A 123 -9.62 -12.70 7.66
N ASN A 124 -10.42 -12.21 6.71
CA ASN A 124 -10.13 -12.27 5.27
C ASN A 124 -9.32 -11.07 4.76
N LEU A 125 -9.09 -10.05 5.59
CA LEU A 125 -8.20 -8.94 5.24
C LEU A 125 -6.77 -9.43 5.01
N LYS A 126 -6.10 -8.81 4.04
CA LYS A 126 -4.69 -9.08 3.70
C LYS A 126 -3.84 -7.84 3.92
N VAL A 127 -2.56 -8.07 4.17
CA VAL A 127 -1.53 -7.03 4.14
C VAL A 127 -1.47 -6.41 2.74
N ALA A 128 -1.41 -5.08 2.66
CA ALA A 128 -1.43 -4.32 1.41
C ALA A 128 -0.03 -4.28 0.79
N VAL A 129 0.37 -5.39 0.15
CA VAL A 129 1.73 -5.62 -0.36
C VAL A 129 2.18 -4.53 -1.35
N ASP A 130 3.07 -3.67 -0.87
CA ASP A 130 3.81 -2.67 -1.64
C ASP A 130 5.30 -3.05 -1.77
N TYR A 131 6.07 -2.21 -2.44
CA TYR A 131 7.49 -2.46 -2.67
C TYR A 131 8.32 -2.55 -1.38
N HIS A 132 7.91 -1.88 -0.28
CA HIS A 132 8.60 -2.04 1.00
C HIS A 132 8.36 -3.43 1.57
N ILE A 133 7.11 -3.89 1.57
CA ILE A 133 6.72 -5.20 2.10
C ILE A 133 7.33 -6.33 1.25
N MET A 134 7.33 -6.19 -0.09
CA MET A 134 8.00 -7.14 -0.97
C MET A 134 9.51 -7.23 -0.68
N ARG A 135 10.18 -6.09 -0.56
CA ARG A 135 11.61 -6.06 -0.20
C ARG A 135 11.86 -6.77 1.11
N ILE A 136 11.05 -6.50 2.14
CA ILE A 136 11.19 -7.16 3.43
C ILE A 136 11.02 -8.66 3.29
N ALA A 137 9.97 -9.12 2.61
CA ALA A 137 9.67 -10.54 2.48
C ALA A 137 10.77 -11.31 1.73
N LEU A 138 11.28 -10.73 0.64
CA LEU A 138 12.37 -11.32 -0.14
C LEU A 138 13.70 -11.32 0.63
N ARG A 139 14.10 -10.18 1.22
CA ARG A 139 15.36 -10.06 1.96
C ARG A 139 15.36 -10.87 3.26
N SER A 140 14.22 -10.97 3.95
CA SER A 140 14.13 -11.77 5.17
C SER A 140 14.11 -13.27 4.90
N GLY A 141 13.79 -13.68 3.67
CA GLY A 141 13.55 -15.08 3.32
C GLY A 141 12.17 -15.59 3.73
N MET A 142 11.24 -14.72 4.14
CA MET A 142 9.81 -15.04 4.27
C MET A 142 9.24 -15.53 2.95
N THR A 143 9.71 -14.94 1.84
CA THR A 143 9.43 -15.41 0.48
C THR A 143 10.76 -15.73 -0.19
N LYS A 144 10.87 -16.94 -0.77
CA LYS A 144 12.08 -17.41 -1.44
C LYS A 144 11.80 -17.56 -2.93
N VAL A 145 12.74 -17.07 -3.73
CA VAL A 145 12.76 -17.24 -5.19
C VAL A 145 13.97 -18.07 -5.57
N GLY A 146 13.90 -18.77 -6.70
CA GLY A 146 15.02 -19.60 -7.19
C GLY A 146 15.19 -19.49 -8.70
N GLY A 147 16.25 -20.13 -9.20
CA GLY A 147 16.53 -20.22 -10.63
C GLY A 147 16.74 -18.86 -11.29
N THR A 148 16.16 -18.66 -12.47
CA THR A 148 16.31 -17.42 -13.24
C THR A 148 15.70 -16.21 -12.53
N LEU A 149 14.59 -16.39 -11.79
CA LEU A 149 13.90 -15.31 -11.11
C LEU A 149 14.75 -14.68 -10.01
N GLU A 150 15.51 -15.50 -9.27
CA GLU A 150 16.45 -14.99 -8.26
C GLU A 150 17.43 -13.98 -8.86
N ARG A 151 18.04 -14.33 -9.99
CA ARG A 151 18.98 -13.45 -10.68
C ARG A 151 18.30 -12.20 -11.22
N VAL A 152 17.10 -12.33 -11.80
CA VAL A 152 16.31 -11.19 -12.30
C VAL A 152 16.04 -10.17 -11.20
N LEU A 153 15.61 -10.63 -10.01
CA LEU A 153 15.30 -9.75 -8.89
C LEU A 153 16.56 -9.15 -8.25
N LYS A 154 17.68 -9.89 -8.15
CA LYS A 154 18.96 -9.32 -7.68
C LYS A 154 19.54 -8.28 -8.63
N GLU A 155 19.33 -8.45 -9.94
CA GLU A 155 19.78 -7.52 -10.99
C GLU A 155 18.77 -6.39 -11.28
N ARG A 156 17.63 -6.33 -10.55
CA ARG A 156 16.54 -5.36 -10.73
C ARG A 156 16.00 -5.29 -12.17
N LYS A 157 15.97 -6.44 -12.84
CA LYS A 157 15.44 -6.56 -14.20
C LYS A 157 13.91 -6.58 -14.19
N GLU A 158 13.33 -6.11 -15.29
CA GLU A 158 11.87 -6.13 -15.46
C GLU A 158 11.33 -7.56 -15.47
N VAL A 159 10.13 -7.70 -14.93
CA VAL A 159 9.34 -8.94 -14.97
C VAL A 159 8.02 -8.69 -15.71
N ASP A 160 7.38 -9.76 -16.16
CA ASP A 160 6.01 -9.66 -16.70
C ASP A 160 4.96 -9.57 -15.58
N ALA A 161 3.72 -9.23 -15.95
CA ALA A 161 2.62 -9.04 -15.01
C ALA A 161 2.22 -10.34 -14.29
N ALA A 162 2.40 -11.50 -14.93
CA ALA A 162 2.08 -12.79 -14.32
C ALA A 162 3.08 -13.11 -13.19
N THR A 163 4.37 -12.91 -13.45
CA THR A 163 5.45 -13.07 -12.47
C THR A 163 5.29 -12.07 -11.32
N ASP A 164 4.97 -10.81 -11.61
CA ASP A 164 4.68 -9.79 -10.59
C ASP A 164 3.53 -10.22 -9.67
N THR A 165 2.43 -10.68 -10.24
CA THR A 165 1.27 -11.17 -9.50
C THR A 165 1.62 -12.39 -8.65
N GLU A 166 2.38 -13.35 -9.20
CA GLU A 166 2.81 -14.56 -8.49
C GLU A 166 3.69 -14.22 -7.29
N VAL A 167 4.72 -13.38 -7.47
CA VAL A 167 5.62 -12.99 -6.39
C VAL A 167 4.86 -12.24 -5.31
N ARG A 168 3.99 -11.28 -5.68
CA ARG A 168 3.22 -10.53 -4.68
C ARG A 168 2.20 -11.40 -3.95
N GLY A 169 1.59 -12.38 -4.64
CA GLY A 169 0.72 -13.38 -4.02
C GLY A 169 1.47 -14.23 -2.99
N ALA A 170 2.67 -14.71 -3.33
CA ALA A 170 3.52 -15.43 -2.38
C ALA A 170 3.94 -14.56 -1.17
N VAL A 171 4.11 -13.25 -1.38
CA VAL A 171 4.35 -12.31 -0.28
C VAL A 171 3.11 -12.12 0.60
N GLN A 172 1.90 -12.05 0.01
CA GLN A 172 0.64 -12.01 0.78
C GLN A 172 0.48 -13.27 1.64
N GLU A 173 0.72 -14.45 1.08
CA GLU A 173 0.66 -15.72 1.84
C GLU A 173 1.68 -15.76 2.98
N ALA A 174 2.91 -15.28 2.75
CA ALA A 174 3.92 -15.20 3.80
C ALA A 174 3.51 -14.21 4.91
N CYS A 175 2.85 -13.09 4.56
CA CYS A 175 2.30 -12.15 5.53
C CYS A 175 1.12 -12.75 6.31
N ASP A 176 0.26 -13.54 5.67
CA ASP A 176 -0.83 -14.25 6.36
C ASP A 176 -0.31 -15.21 7.42
N LEU A 177 0.79 -15.92 7.13
CA LEU A 177 1.48 -16.75 8.10
C LEU A 177 2.02 -15.92 9.27
N LEU A 178 2.63 -14.75 8.97
CA LEU A 178 3.12 -13.85 10.01
C LEU A 178 1.98 -13.34 10.91
N VAL A 179 0.85 -12.92 10.35
CA VAL A 179 -0.36 -12.53 11.11
C VAL A 179 -0.81 -13.69 12.01
N ARG A 180 -0.97 -14.89 11.44
CA ARG A 180 -1.44 -16.08 12.17
C ARG A 180 -0.54 -16.46 13.34
N HIS A 181 0.79 -16.39 13.16
CA HIS A 181 1.75 -16.88 14.15
C HIS A 181 2.23 -15.82 15.14
N SER A 182 2.08 -14.53 14.81
CA SER A 182 2.50 -13.44 15.71
C SER A 182 1.46 -13.08 16.77
N GLY A 183 0.19 -13.40 16.54
CA GLY A 183 -0.91 -12.97 17.40
C GLY A 183 -1.31 -11.51 17.21
N HIS A 184 -0.69 -10.80 16.26
CA HIS A 184 -1.07 -9.46 15.85
C HIS A 184 -2.14 -9.48 14.77
N SER A 185 -2.98 -8.45 14.76
CA SER A 185 -3.93 -8.22 13.69
C SER A 185 -3.24 -7.87 12.37
N VAL A 186 -3.93 -8.09 11.24
CA VAL A 186 -3.46 -7.65 9.92
C VAL A 186 -3.11 -6.16 9.86
N PHE A 187 -3.88 -5.32 10.58
CA PHE A 187 -3.65 -3.89 10.68
C PHE A 187 -2.30 -3.55 11.33
N GLU A 188 -1.97 -4.25 12.41
CA GLU A 188 -0.71 -4.07 13.13
C GLU A 188 0.46 -4.58 12.29
N VAL A 189 0.33 -5.77 11.69
CA VAL A 189 1.39 -6.34 10.86
C VAL A 189 1.67 -5.47 9.63
N ASP A 190 0.64 -5.01 8.92
CA ASP A 190 0.78 -4.10 7.78
C ASP A 190 1.54 -2.81 8.18
N ASN A 191 1.11 -2.16 9.27
CA ASN A 191 1.74 -0.94 9.76
C ASN A 191 3.19 -1.18 10.24
N ILE A 192 3.46 -2.28 10.96
CA ILE A 192 4.81 -2.63 11.41
C ILE A 192 5.74 -2.86 10.22
N LEU A 193 5.33 -3.68 9.25
CA LEU A 193 6.14 -3.99 8.07
C LEU A 193 6.38 -2.72 7.23
N TRP A 194 5.34 -1.93 6.98
CA TRP A 194 5.46 -0.69 6.21
C TRP A 194 6.38 0.32 6.90
N MET A 195 6.19 0.56 8.20
CA MET A 195 7.02 1.49 8.96
C MET A 195 8.47 1.02 9.05
N MET A 196 8.71 -0.26 9.34
CA MET A 196 10.06 -0.81 9.38
C MET A 196 10.74 -0.74 8.00
N GLY A 197 10.02 -1.09 6.93
CA GLY A 197 10.54 -1.05 5.56
C GLY A 197 10.96 0.34 5.12
N ARG A 198 10.26 1.38 5.58
CA ARG A 198 10.61 2.79 5.34
C ARG A 198 11.67 3.34 6.28
N ASN A 199 11.94 2.67 7.40
CA ASN A 199 12.80 3.22 8.44
C ASN A 199 14.10 2.45 8.70
N CYS A 200 14.19 1.19 8.28
CA CYS A 200 15.34 0.34 8.56
C CYS A 200 15.85 -0.41 7.32
N CYS A 201 14.97 -0.82 6.41
CA CYS A 201 15.33 -1.64 5.24
C CYS A 201 15.38 -0.81 3.95
N PHE A 202 16.54 -0.26 3.60
CA PHE A 202 16.70 0.72 2.52
C PHE A 202 17.36 0.17 1.25
N TYR A 203 17.28 0.96 0.17
CA TYR A 203 18.12 0.82 -1.04
C TYR A 203 19.25 1.86 -1.05
N ASP A 204 18.88 3.13 -0.86
CA ASP A 204 19.79 4.27 -1.07
C ASP A 204 20.77 4.48 0.10
N HIS A 205 20.58 3.72 1.18
CA HIS A 205 21.41 3.72 2.37
C HIS A 205 21.62 2.28 2.84
N GLU A 206 22.70 2.07 3.58
CA GLU A 206 22.94 0.81 4.29
C GLU A 206 21.76 0.49 5.23
N PRO A 207 21.14 -0.70 5.13
CA PRO A 207 20.08 -1.12 6.04
C PRO A 207 20.56 -1.14 7.49
N ILE A 208 19.68 -0.83 8.45
CA ILE A 208 19.99 -0.75 9.89
C ILE A 208 19.98 -2.14 10.54
N CYS A 209 20.67 -3.11 9.96
CA CYS A 209 20.79 -4.48 10.45
C CYS A 209 22.21 -5.02 10.25
N GLY A 210 22.49 -6.22 10.77
CA GLY A 210 23.81 -6.84 10.76
C GLY A 210 24.84 -5.93 11.43
N ARG A 211 25.88 -5.52 10.70
CA ARG A 211 26.93 -4.64 11.21
C ARG A 211 26.52 -3.17 11.36
N ASN A 212 25.41 -2.74 10.75
CA ASN A 212 25.04 -1.33 10.65
C ASN A 212 24.12 -0.89 11.80
N ALA A 213 24.38 0.26 12.42
CA ALA A 213 23.60 0.81 13.53
C ALA A 213 22.69 1.97 13.08
N CYS A 214 21.70 2.31 13.92
CA CYS A 214 20.75 3.39 13.60
C CYS A 214 21.44 4.76 13.53
N PHE A 215 21.11 5.53 12.50
CA PHE A 215 21.62 6.89 12.27
C PHE A 215 20.49 7.94 12.18
N LYS A 216 19.26 7.57 12.54
CA LYS A 216 18.04 8.37 12.27
C LYS A 216 17.00 8.31 13.39
N GLU A 217 17.40 7.96 14.60
CA GLU A 217 16.49 7.76 15.73
C GLU A 217 15.64 9.00 16.02
N ASP A 218 16.28 10.17 16.02
CA ASP A 218 15.68 11.49 16.22
C ASP A 218 14.49 11.80 15.29
N ARG A 219 14.50 11.23 14.08
CA ARG A 219 13.51 11.44 13.01
C ARG A 219 12.82 10.15 12.55
N CYS A 220 12.98 9.04 13.27
CA CYS A 220 12.45 7.75 12.90
C CYS A 220 10.92 7.72 13.11
N THR A 221 10.15 7.57 12.03
CA THR A 221 8.69 7.51 12.16
C THR A 221 8.21 6.17 12.74
N PHE A 222 9.01 5.12 12.62
CA PHE A 222 8.64 3.80 13.14
C PHE A 222 8.43 3.81 14.66
N ILE A 223 9.39 4.34 15.43
CA ILE A 223 9.27 4.44 16.90
C ILE A 223 8.25 5.49 17.35
N ARG A 224 7.84 6.40 16.46
CA ARG A 224 6.76 7.37 16.73
C ARG A 224 5.38 6.78 16.48
N SER A 225 5.28 5.77 15.61
CA SER A 225 4.01 5.16 15.19
C SER A 225 3.73 3.82 15.84
N ILE A 226 4.75 3.15 16.39
CA ILE A 226 4.65 1.83 17.01
C ILE A 226 5.23 1.89 18.41
N VAL A 227 4.52 1.33 19.38
CA VAL A 227 5.00 1.17 20.76
C VAL A 227 6.02 0.04 20.79
N TYR A 228 7.30 0.39 20.65
CA TYR A 228 8.42 -0.54 20.59
C TYR A 228 9.66 0.10 21.22
N ASP A 229 10.32 -0.63 22.12
CA ASP A 229 11.59 -0.20 22.71
C ASP A 229 12.73 -0.51 21.75
N CYS A 230 13.13 0.49 20.97
CA CYS A 230 14.04 0.31 19.85
C CYS A 230 15.50 0.18 20.32
N PRO A 231 16.20 -0.92 20.03
CA PRO A 231 17.59 -1.13 20.44
C PRO A 231 18.59 -0.43 19.49
N GLY A 232 18.16 0.52 18.66
CA GLY A 232 19.00 1.12 17.62
C GLY A 232 19.33 0.18 16.45
N LYS A 233 18.52 -0.87 16.26
CA LYS A 233 18.61 -1.88 15.18
C LYS A 233 17.24 -2.18 14.59
N CYS A 234 17.23 -2.71 13.37
CA CYS A 234 16.05 -3.23 12.70
C CYS A 234 15.35 -4.28 13.59
N LEU A 235 14.02 -4.25 13.61
CA LEU A 235 13.20 -5.21 14.37
C LEU A 235 13.51 -6.68 14.02
N PHE A 236 13.91 -6.95 12.77
CA PHE A 236 14.19 -8.30 12.29
C PHE A 236 15.68 -8.63 12.25
N ASP A 237 16.54 -7.82 12.86
CA ASP A 237 17.97 -8.11 12.94
C ASP A 237 18.23 -9.45 13.64
N GLY A 238 19.10 -10.29 13.08
CA GLY A 238 19.40 -11.63 13.61
C GLY A 238 18.41 -12.73 13.21
N ALA A 239 17.21 -12.39 12.74
CA ALA A 239 16.22 -13.35 12.23
C ALA A 239 16.05 -13.27 10.70
N CYS A 240 16.16 -12.06 10.14
CA CYS A 240 16.12 -11.80 8.70
C CYS A 240 17.38 -12.36 8.02
N LEU A 241 17.22 -13.19 6.98
CA LEU A 241 18.37 -13.71 6.25
C LEU A 241 19.25 -12.60 5.67
N GLY A 242 18.68 -11.51 5.18
CA GLY A 242 19.42 -10.34 4.69
C GLY A 242 20.18 -9.56 5.77
N SER A 243 19.95 -9.84 7.06
CA SER A 243 20.79 -9.32 8.15
C SER A 243 22.01 -10.21 8.45
N LEU A 244 21.95 -11.47 8.01
CA LEU A 244 22.95 -12.51 8.26
C LEU A 244 23.78 -12.86 7.02
N ASP A 245 23.21 -12.64 5.84
CA ASP A 245 23.76 -13.02 4.53
C ASP A 245 23.56 -11.88 3.52
N GLU A 246 24.68 -11.35 3.01
CA GLU A 246 24.69 -10.27 2.02
C GLU A 246 24.06 -10.69 0.68
N GLU A 247 23.92 -11.99 0.39
CA GLU A 247 23.21 -12.43 -0.81
C GLU A 247 21.72 -12.13 -0.74
N TYR A 248 21.11 -12.21 0.45
CA TYR A 248 19.71 -11.89 0.63
C TYR A 248 19.46 -10.38 0.64
N SER A 249 20.42 -9.55 1.08
CA SER A 249 20.25 -8.09 1.08
C SER A 249 20.20 -7.49 -0.33
N LYS A 250 20.69 -8.22 -1.35
CA LYS A 250 20.70 -7.82 -2.76
C LYS A 250 19.34 -7.93 -3.45
N PHE A 251 18.34 -8.58 -2.84
CA PHE A 251 17.03 -8.70 -3.46
C PHE A 251 16.36 -7.33 -3.62
N TRP A 252 15.80 -7.12 -4.81
CA TRP A 252 14.81 -6.10 -5.12
C TRP A 252 13.42 -6.73 -5.22
N GLU A 253 12.41 -5.91 -5.00
CA GLU A 253 11.04 -6.15 -5.44
C GLU A 253 10.96 -6.35 -6.96
N THR A 254 9.83 -6.86 -7.43
CA THR A 254 9.55 -6.95 -8.86
C THR A 254 9.56 -5.55 -9.49
N ASN A 255 10.18 -5.45 -10.65
CA ASN A 255 10.21 -4.21 -11.43
C ASN A 255 9.23 -4.34 -12.60
N LEU A 256 8.11 -3.62 -12.52
CA LEU A 256 7.07 -3.59 -13.53
C LEU A 256 6.45 -2.21 -13.57
N TYR A 257 6.30 -1.63 -14.76
CA TYR A 257 5.42 -0.48 -14.94
C TYR A 257 3.97 -0.95 -14.90
N ALA A 258 3.23 -0.56 -13.86
CA ALA A 258 1.80 -0.81 -13.76
C ALA A 258 1.05 0.43 -13.25
N GLU A 259 -0.22 0.54 -13.61
CA GLU A 259 -1.12 1.59 -13.10
C GLU A 259 -1.59 1.32 -11.65
N TYR A 260 -1.26 0.14 -11.11
CA TYR A 260 -1.63 -0.30 -9.76
C TYR A 260 -0.76 0.30 -8.65
N TYR A 261 0.46 0.78 -8.97
CA TYR A 261 1.44 1.29 -8.00
C TYR A 261 1.62 2.80 -8.07
#